data_AF-A0A3Q7RTG2-F1
#
_entry.id   AF-A0A3Q7RTG2-F1
#
_cell.length_a   1.000
_cell.length_b   1.000
_cell.length_c   1.000
_cell.angle_alpha   90.00
_cell.angle_beta   90.00
_cell.angle_gamma   90.00
#
_symmetry.space_group_name_H-M   'P 1'
#
loop_
_entity.id
_entity.type
_entity.pdbx_description
1 polymer ?
#
loop_
_entity_poly.entity_id
_entity_poly.type
_entity_poly.pdbx_seq_one_letter_code
_entity_poly.pdbx_strand_id
1 'polypeptide(L)'
;MTMYTQLYNRLSFGWNTVKIDMSAARRDPLPIIPFGLAAFAATLFALGLALGTTIAVGMLFFIQMKIILRNKTSIESWIEEKAKDRIQYYQLDEVFVFPYDMGSRWKNFKQVFTWSGVPEGDGLAWPVREDCHQYSLTIEQLKQKADKRIRSVQYRVIEDYSGACCPLNKGIKTFFTSPCTEEPRIRLQKGEFILATRGLRYWLYGDKILDDASVEGVSRIRGWFPRNCVEKCPCDAETDQAPEGEKKNR
;
A
#
# COMPACT_ATOMS: atom_id res chain seq x y z
N MET A 1 7.22 9.96 -69.74
CA MET A 1 8.58 9.68 -69.23
C MET A 1 8.79 10.54 -67.99
N THR A 2 8.37 10.03 -66.83
CA THR A 2 8.55 10.72 -65.53
C THR A 2 9.51 9.91 -64.66
N MET A 3 10.45 10.64 -64.09
CA MET A 3 11.73 10.23 -63.47
C MET A 3 11.66 9.14 -62.38
N TYR A 4 10.46 8.77 -61.92
CA TYR A 4 10.23 7.70 -60.93
C TYR A 4 10.37 6.27 -61.49
N THR A 5 10.31 6.08 -62.81
CA THR A 5 10.41 4.74 -63.43
C THR A 5 11.85 4.25 -63.62
N GLN A 6 12.85 5.12 -63.48
CA GLN A 6 14.26 4.78 -63.67
C GLN A 6 14.95 4.28 -62.38
N LEU A 7 14.46 4.69 -61.19
CA LEU A 7 15.15 4.35 -59.94
C LEU A 7 14.93 2.89 -59.48
N TYR A 8 13.83 2.26 -59.90
CA TYR A 8 13.43 0.94 -59.39
C TYR A 8 14.00 -0.25 -60.16
N ASN A 9 14.74 -0.03 -61.24
CA ASN A 9 15.38 -1.11 -62.01
C ASN A 9 16.81 -1.43 -61.57
N ARG A 10 17.32 -0.85 -60.47
CA ARG A 10 18.72 -1.06 -60.04
C ARG A 10 18.92 -1.29 -58.54
N LEU A 11 18.10 -2.14 -57.93
CA LEU A 11 18.51 -2.85 -56.71
C LEU A 11 19.07 -4.22 -57.11
N SER A 12 20.35 -4.22 -57.49
CA SER A 12 21.13 -5.44 -57.74
C SER A 12 21.94 -5.75 -56.48
N PHE A 13 21.41 -6.65 -55.65
CA PHE A 13 22.21 -7.33 -54.63
C PHE A 13 22.66 -8.67 -55.21
N GLY A 14 23.97 -8.86 -55.36
CA GLY A 14 24.63 -10.16 -55.54
C GLY A 14 24.00 -11.17 -56.51
N TRP A 15 24.54 -11.22 -57.73
CA TRP A 15 24.65 -12.43 -58.58
C TRP A 15 23.39 -13.26 -58.91
N ASN A 16 22.18 -12.76 -58.69
CA ASN A 16 20.96 -13.32 -59.31
C ASN A 16 20.02 -12.18 -59.70
N THR A 17 19.90 -11.90 -60.99
CA THR A 17 18.89 -10.97 -61.51
C THR A 17 17.52 -11.62 -61.47
N VAL A 18 16.83 -11.49 -60.33
CA VAL A 18 15.42 -11.87 -60.22
C VAL A 18 14.60 -10.86 -61.01
N LYS A 19 14.24 -11.21 -62.25
CA LYS A 19 13.21 -10.48 -63.01
C LYS A 19 11.85 -10.85 -62.41
N ILE A 20 11.33 -10.00 -61.53
CA ILE A 20 9.97 -10.12 -61.03
C ILE A 20 9.02 -9.72 -62.17
N ASP A 21 8.43 -10.71 -62.84
CA ASP A 21 7.41 -10.48 -63.86
C ASP A 21 6.09 -10.11 -63.16
N MET A 22 5.84 -8.80 -63.02
CA MET A 22 4.59 -8.27 -62.47
C MET A 22 3.43 -8.21 -63.49
N SER A 23 3.54 -8.84 -64.66
CA SER A 23 2.43 -8.88 -65.63
C SER A 23 1.18 -9.62 -65.09
N ALA A 24 1.36 -10.54 -64.15
CA ALA A 24 0.27 -11.22 -63.45
C ALA A 24 -0.48 -10.31 -62.45
N ALA A 25 0.23 -9.41 -61.76
CA ALA A 25 -0.38 -8.46 -60.82
C ALA A 25 -1.25 -7.38 -61.52
N ARG A 26 -1.18 -7.30 -62.86
CA ARG A 26 -1.96 -6.35 -63.67
C ARG A 26 -3.32 -6.88 -64.12
N ARG A 27 -3.56 -8.20 -64.04
CA ARG A 27 -4.76 -8.83 -64.63
C ARG A 27 -5.90 -9.10 -63.66
N ASP A 28 -5.60 -9.23 -62.37
CA ASP A 28 -6.64 -9.42 -61.37
C ASP A 28 -6.90 -8.10 -60.65
N PRO A 29 -8.11 -7.51 -60.71
CA PRO A 29 -8.43 -6.38 -59.85
C PRO A 29 -8.26 -6.86 -58.42
N LEU A 30 -7.25 -6.31 -57.72
CA LEU A 30 -7.06 -6.52 -56.28
C LEU A 30 -8.44 -6.40 -55.61
N PRO A 31 -8.91 -7.40 -54.85
CA PRO A 31 -10.20 -7.30 -54.20
C PRO A 31 -10.17 -6.07 -53.30
N ILE A 32 -10.90 -5.04 -53.71
CA ILE A 32 -11.09 -3.83 -52.92
C ILE A 32 -11.96 -4.28 -51.76
N ILE A 33 -11.36 -4.56 -50.60
CA ILE A 33 -12.10 -4.83 -49.38
C ILE A 33 -12.71 -3.49 -48.97
N PRO A 34 -14.04 -3.29 -49.10
CA PRO A 34 -14.64 -2.04 -48.67
C PRO A 34 -14.51 -1.98 -47.15
N PHE A 35 -13.61 -1.14 -46.66
CA PHE A 35 -13.54 -0.84 -45.24
C PHE A 35 -14.82 -0.08 -44.86
N GLY A 36 -15.83 -0.83 -44.42
CA GLY A 36 -17.07 -0.26 -43.92
C GLY A 36 -16.78 0.60 -42.69
N LEU A 37 -17.65 1.58 -42.44
CA LEU A 37 -17.53 2.49 -41.31
C LEU A 37 -17.33 1.75 -39.97
N ALA A 38 -18.00 0.60 -39.80
CA ALA A 38 -17.88 -0.25 -38.62
C ALA A 38 -16.48 -0.88 -38.48
N ALA A 39 -15.89 -1.38 -39.58
CA ALA A 39 -14.54 -1.94 -39.56
C ALA A 39 -13.49 -0.86 -39.25
N PHE A 40 -13.65 0.33 -39.84
CA PHE A 40 -12.81 1.48 -39.53
C PHE A 40 -12.92 1.89 -38.05
N ALA A 41 -14.14 2.04 -37.53
CA ALA A 41 -14.37 2.35 -36.12
C ALA A 41 -13.78 1.29 -35.17
N ALA A 42 -13.94 0.00 -35.50
CA ALA A 42 -13.37 -1.10 -34.72
C ALA A 42 -11.83 -1.06 -34.69
N THR A 43 -11.17 -0.72 -35.81
CA THR A 43 -9.71 -0.58 -35.84
C THR A 43 -9.21 0.61 -35.01
N LEU A 44 -9.91 1.76 -35.05
CA LEU A 44 -9.58 2.90 -34.19
C LEU A 44 -9.76 2.58 -32.70
N PHE A 45 -10.83 1.84 -32.37
CA PHE A 45 -11.07 1.39 -31.01
C PHE A 45 -10.00 0.39 -30.53
N ALA A 46 -9.66 -0.59 -31.35
CA ALA A 46 -8.60 -1.56 -31.05
C ALA A 46 -7.23 -0.88 -30.88
N LEU A 47 -6.90 0.11 -31.73
CA LEU A 47 -5.71 0.93 -31.59
C LEU A 47 -5.71 1.71 -30.28
N GLY A 48 -6.85 2.31 -29.91
CA GLY A 48 -7.03 3.01 -28.64
C GLY A 48 -6.81 2.10 -27.43
N LEU A 49 -7.38 0.89 -27.45
CA LEU A 49 -7.17 -0.10 -26.40
C LEU A 49 -5.71 -0.58 -26.33
N ALA A 50 -5.08 -0.87 -27.47
CA ALA A 50 -3.67 -1.29 -27.52
C ALA A 50 -2.74 -0.21 -26.98
N LEU A 51 -2.97 1.06 -27.34
CA LEU A 51 -2.18 2.19 -26.84
C LEU A 51 -2.41 2.38 -25.32
N GLY A 52 -3.67 2.39 -24.88
CA GLY A 52 -4.02 2.55 -23.47
C GLY A 52 -3.43 1.45 -22.58
N THR A 53 -3.53 0.19 -23.02
CA THR A 53 -2.96 -0.96 -22.30
C THR A 53 -1.43 -0.92 -22.29
N THR A 54 -0.78 -0.57 -23.40
CA THR A 54 0.69 -0.43 -23.45
C THR A 54 1.19 0.64 -22.49
N ILE A 55 0.52 1.80 -22.43
CA ILE A 55 0.86 2.87 -21.47
C ILE A 55 0.65 2.38 -20.03
N ALA A 56 -0.49 1.76 -19.73
CA ALA A 56 -0.80 1.28 -18.39
C ALA A 56 0.22 0.22 -17.91
N VAL A 57 0.53 -0.78 -18.73
CA VAL A 57 1.54 -1.80 -18.41
C VAL A 57 2.94 -1.18 -18.31
N GLY A 58 3.28 -0.21 -19.16
CA GLY A 58 4.55 0.53 -19.08
C GLY A 58 4.69 1.31 -17.77
N MET A 59 3.62 1.97 -17.31
CA MET A 59 3.60 2.65 -16.01
C MET A 59 3.77 1.67 -14.85
N LEU A 60 3.08 0.52 -14.88
CA LEU A 60 3.24 -0.53 -13.88
C LEU A 60 4.68 -1.06 -13.87
N PHE A 61 5.25 -1.35 -15.04
CA PHE A 61 6.64 -1.78 -15.15
C PHE A 61 7.62 -0.77 -14.53
N PHE A 62 7.44 0.52 -14.82
CA PHE A 62 8.27 1.57 -14.24
C PHE A 62 8.17 1.65 -12.71
N ILE A 63 6.96 1.52 -12.16
CA ILE A 63 6.73 1.49 -10.71
C ILE A 63 7.42 0.27 -10.10
N GLN A 64 7.25 -0.92 -10.70
CA GLN A 64 7.88 -2.15 -10.23
C GLN A 64 9.42 -2.05 -10.28
N MET A 65 9.99 -1.48 -11.34
CA MET A 65 11.44 -1.28 -11.40
C MET A 65 11.94 -0.31 -10.34
N LYS A 66 11.17 0.75 -10.02
CA LYS A 66 11.52 1.64 -8.91
C LYS A 66 11.52 0.93 -7.55
N ILE A 67 10.56 0.05 -7.32
CA ILE A 67 10.47 -0.76 -6.09
C ILE A 67 11.71 -1.65 -5.96
N ILE A 68 12.09 -2.36 -7.04
CA ILE A 68 13.27 -3.23 -7.06
C ILE A 68 14.56 -2.43 -6.84
N LEU A 69 14.75 -1.31 -7.54
CA LEU A 69 15.98 -0.51 -7.42
C LEU A 69 16.15 0.09 -6.01
N ARG A 70 15.05 0.41 -5.33
CA ARG A 70 15.07 0.91 -3.95
C ARG A 70 15.03 -0.21 -2.90
N ASN A 71 14.83 -1.46 -3.32
CA ASN A 71 14.50 -2.61 -2.49
C ASN A 71 13.49 -2.30 -1.38
N LYS A 72 12.42 -1.59 -1.74
CA LYS A 72 11.48 -1.02 -0.76
C LYS A 72 10.08 -0.94 -1.33
N THR A 73 9.16 -1.63 -0.68
CA THR A 73 7.73 -1.60 -0.98
C THR A 73 7.08 -0.29 -0.52
N SER A 74 5.86 -0.02 -1.00
CA SER A 74 5.08 1.14 -0.55
C SER A 74 4.78 1.11 0.95
N ILE A 75 4.50 -0.08 1.49
CA ILE A 75 4.21 -0.29 2.92
C ILE A 75 5.47 -0.01 3.74
N GLU A 76 6.63 -0.49 3.30
CA GLU A 76 7.92 -0.23 3.96
C GLU A 76 8.32 1.24 3.91
N SER A 77 8.10 1.91 2.77
CA SER A 77 8.31 3.35 2.66
C SER A 77 7.44 4.12 3.66
N TRP A 78 6.19 3.73 3.83
CA TRP A 78 5.30 4.32 4.84
C TRP A 78 5.76 4.03 6.28
N ILE A 79 6.36 2.86 6.53
CA ILE A 79 6.94 2.54 7.85
C ILE A 79 8.16 3.41 8.15
N GLU A 80 9.05 3.59 7.17
CA GLU A 80 10.24 4.44 7.30
C GLU A 80 9.87 5.91 7.51
N GLU A 81 8.88 6.42 6.78
CA GLU A 81 8.38 7.79 6.94
C GLU A 81 7.83 8.01 8.36
N LYS A 82 6.99 7.10 8.85
CA LYS A 82 6.52 7.15 10.26
C LYS A 82 7.65 7.05 11.28
N ALA A 83 8.72 6.33 10.98
CA ALA A 83 9.88 6.25 11.87
C ALA A 83 10.58 7.61 11.97
N LYS A 84 10.80 8.25 10.82
CA LYS A 84 11.37 9.61 10.72
C LYS A 84 10.49 10.63 11.43
N ASP A 85 9.19 10.60 11.20
CA ASP A 85 8.23 11.50 11.87
C ASP A 85 8.27 11.34 13.39
N ARG A 86 8.32 10.10 13.90
CA ARG A 86 8.41 9.85 15.35
C ARG A 86 9.71 10.39 15.93
N ILE A 87 10.84 10.09 15.29
CA ILE A 87 12.17 10.56 15.73
C ILE A 87 12.19 12.09 15.78
N GLN A 88 11.66 12.74 14.74
CA GLN A 88 11.59 14.19 14.66
C GLN A 88 10.64 14.78 15.72
N TYR A 89 9.47 14.17 15.93
CA TYR A 89 8.48 14.62 16.90
C TYR A 89 9.01 14.60 18.34
N TYR A 90 9.74 13.55 18.72
CA TYR A 90 10.34 13.41 20.05
C TYR A 90 11.77 13.98 20.15
N GLN A 91 12.30 14.56 19.06
CA GLN A 91 13.68 15.08 18.99
C GLN A 91 14.73 14.06 19.46
N LEU A 92 14.58 12.80 19.05
CA LEU A 92 15.50 11.73 19.40
C LEU A 92 16.80 11.86 18.59
N ASP A 93 17.93 11.63 19.25
CA ASP A 93 19.26 11.55 18.58
C ASP A 93 19.49 10.17 17.95
N GLU A 94 18.48 9.65 17.25
CA GLU A 94 18.52 8.37 16.55
C GLU A 94 18.28 8.59 15.06
N VAL A 95 18.96 7.84 14.19
CA VAL A 95 18.69 7.83 12.74
C VAL A 95 18.20 6.45 12.34
N PHE A 96 16.98 6.38 11.80
CA PHE A 96 16.45 5.14 11.26
C PHE A 96 17.04 4.86 9.87
N VAL A 97 17.86 3.81 9.77
CA VAL A 97 18.40 3.29 8.51
C VAL A 97 17.54 2.12 8.04
N PHE A 98 17.10 2.17 6.79
CA PHE A 98 16.28 1.11 6.21
C PHE A 98 17.13 -0.16 5.94
N PRO A 99 16.76 -1.33 6.48
CA PRO A 99 17.67 -2.47 6.53
C PRO A 99 17.88 -3.20 5.21
N TYR A 100 16.90 -3.19 4.31
CA TYR A 100 16.97 -3.98 3.06
C TYR A 100 17.59 -3.21 1.89
N ASP A 101 17.80 -1.90 2.01
CA ASP A 101 18.49 -1.14 0.97
C ASP A 101 20.01 -1.36 1.10
N MET A 102 20.61 -2.09 0.15
CA MET A 102 22.03 -2.47 0.14
C MET A 102 22.96 -1.29 -0.18
N GLY A 103 22.44 -0.06 -0.22
CA GLY A 103 23.17 1.20 -0.44
C GLY A 103 23.47 1.51 -1.90
N SER A 104 23.27 0.57 -2.82
CA SER A 104 23.40 0.79 -4.26
C SER A 104 22.26 0.14 -5.02
N ARG A 105 21.64 0.91 -5.92
CA ARG A 105 20.56 0.45 -6.79
C ARG A 105 20.91 -0.79 -7.60
N TRP A 106 22.19 -0.95 -7.94
CA TRP A 106 22.67 -2.12 -8.68
C TRP A 106 22.75 -3.38 -7.81
N LYS A 107 23.12 -3.24 -6.53
CA LYS A 107 23.11 -4.37 -5.58
C LYS A 107 21.67 -4.85 -5.35
N ASN A 108 20.73 -3.92 -5.17
CA ASN A 108 19.30 -4.23 -5.03
C ASN A 108 18.75 -4.91 -6.29
N PHE A 109 19.11 -4.43 -7.48
CA PHE A 109 18.68 -5.03 -8.75
C PHE A 109 19.12 -6.50 -8.91
N LYS A 110 20.38 -6.79 -8.53
CA LYS A 110 20.95 -8.14 -8.62
C LYS A 110 20.27 -9.17 -7.73
N GLN A 111 19.63 -8.75 -6.64
CA GLN A 111 18.87 -9.67 -5.78
C GLN A 111 17.67 -10.27 -6.52
N VAL A 112 17.08 -9.55 -7.47
CA VAL A 112 15.91 -10.04 -8.22
C VAL A 112 16.32 -10.62 -9.57
N PHE A 113 17.19 -9.93 -10.29
CA PHE A 113 17.64 -10.35 -11.63
C PHE A 113 18.95 -11.14 -11.54
N THR A 114 18.81 -12.44 -11.28
CA THR A 114 19.92 -13.40 -11.33
C THR A 114 19.92 -14.16 -12.66
N TRP A 115 21.07 -14.67 -13.08
CA TRP A 115 21.18 -15.52 -14.27
C TRP A 115 20.41 -16.84 -14.16
N SER A 116 20.10 -17.27 -12.93
CA SER A 116 19.30 -18.47 -12.68
C SER A 116 17.79 -18.25 -12.88
N GLY A 117 17.34 -17.00 -12.97
CA GLY A 117 15.92 -16.65 -12.97
C GLY A 117 15.24 -16.78 -11.60
N VAL A 118 15.99 -17.15 -10.55
CA VAL A 118 15.51 -17.24 -9.17
C VAL A 118 16.07 -16.07 -8.36
N PRO A 119 15.25 -15.31 -7.63
CA PRO A 119 15.75 -14.24 -6.78
C PRO A 119 16.65 -14.80 -5.66
N GLU A 120 17.59 -13.99 -5.22
CA GLU A 120 18.53 -14.32 -4.14
C GLU A 120 17.81 -14.34 -2.79
N GLY A 121 17.84 -15.48 -2.09
CA GLY A 121 17.26 -15.66 -0.76
C GLY A 121 16.60 -17.03 -0.57
N ASP A 122 16.41 -17.44 0.68
CA ASP A 122 15.71 -18.68 1.07
C ASP A 122 14.22 -18.43 1.41
N GLY A 123 13.77 -17.17 1.34
CA GLY A 123 12.42 -16.73 1.71
C GLY A 123 12.17 -16.63 3.22
N LEU A 124 13.16 -16.95 4.05
CA LEU A 124 13.10 -16.86 5.51
C LEU A 124 13.94 -15.70 6.03
N ALA A 125 15.19 -15.62 5.55
CA ALA A 125 16.13 -14.57 5.86
C ALA A 125 16.37 -13.71 4.61
N TRP A 126 16.27 -12.40 4.81
CA TRP A 126 16.52 -11.40 3.76
C TRP A 126 17.90 -10.78 3.97
N PRO A 127 18.70 -10.60 2.90
CA PRO A 127 19.94 -9.84 3.00
C PRO A 127 19.68 -8.46 3.59
N VAL A 128 20.41 -8.12 4.65
CA VAL A 128 20.37 -6.81 5.29
C VAL A 128 21.69 -6.08 5.09
N ARG A 129 21.63 -4.75 5.16
CA ARG A 129 22.81 -3.89 5.23
C ARG A 129 23.66 -4.25 6.46
N GLU A 130 24.98 -4.10 6.34
CA GLU A 130 25.97 -4.48 7.36
C GLU A 130 25.70 -3.84 8.75
N ASP A 131 25.19 -2.60 8.77
CA ASP A 131 24.88 -1.87 10.00
C ASP A 131 23.50 -2.22 10.61
N CYS A 132 22.80 -3.21 10.06
CA CYS A 132 21.42 -3.54 10.41
C CYS A 132 21.25 -4.99 10.87
N HIS A 133 20.30 -5.21 11.78
CA HIS A 133 19.85 -6.55 12.16
C HIS A 133 18.70 -7.00 11.25
N GLN A 134 18.55 -8.31 11.06
CA GLN A 134 17.40 -8.95 10.44
C GLN A 134 16.03 -8.42 10.92
N TYR A 135 15.91 -7.99 12.18
CA TYR A 135 14.67 -7.56 12.81
C TYR A 135 14.59 -6.05 13.01
N SER A 136 15.50 -5.25 12.44
CA SER A 136 15.51 -3.79 12.61
C SER A 136 14.15 -3.16 12.26
N LEU A 137 13.53 -3.57 11.16
CA LEU A 137 12.21 -3.08 10.77
C LEU A 137 11.11 -3.51 11.75
N THR A 138 11.18 -4.73 12.28
CA THR A 138 10.23 -5.27 13.26
C THR A 138 10.32 -4.55 14.60
N ILE A 139 11.55 -4.31 15.08
CA ILE A 139 11.80 -3.55 16.31
C ILE A 139 11.24 -2.14 16.17
N GLU A 140 11.47 -1.50 15.02
CA GLU A 140 10.91 -0.19 14.72
C GLU A 140 9.37 -0.19 14.71
N GLN A 141 8.74 -1.20 14.11
CA GLN A 141 7.28 -1.36 14.17
C GLN A 141 6.76 -1.58 15.59
N LEU A 142 7.50 -2.25 16.47
CA LEU A 142 7.13 -2.41 17.88
C LEU A 142 7.17 -1.06 18.61
N LYS A 143 8.21 -0.24 18.39
CA LYS A 143 8.29 1.14 18.90
C LYS A 143 7.06 1.95 18.44
N GLN A 144 6.71 1.89 17.16
CA GLN A 144 5.52 2.56 16.60
C GLN A 144 4.20 2.06 17.21
N LYS A 145 4.08 0.75 17.47
CA LYS A 145 2.90 0.16 18.11
C LYS A 145 2.80 0.59 19.58
N ALA A 146 3.91 0.68 20.30
CA ALA A 146 3.94 1.14 21.69
C ALA A 146 3.49 2.60 21.79
N ASP A 147 4.07 3.47 20.97
CA ASP A 147 3.68 4.87 20.87
C ASP A 147 2.18 5.04 20.51
N LYS A 148 1.68 4.25 19.55
CA LYS A 148 0.24 4.24 19.23
C LYS A 148 -0.65 3.82 20.41
N ARG A 149 -0.17 2.94 21.30
CA ARG A 149 -0.93 2.52 22.50
C ARG A 149 -0.97 3.64 23.54
N ILE A 150 0.14 4.35 23.75
CA ILE A 150 0.21 5.49 24.67
C ILE A 150 -0.75 6.59 24.22
N ARG A 151 -0.90 6.79 22.90
CA ARG A 151 -1.82 7.77 22.32
C ARG A 151 -3.29 7.33 22.29
N SER A 152 -3.62 6.15 22.82
CA SER A 152 -5.01 5.72 22.91
C SER A 152 -5.76 6.51 23.99
N VAL A 153 -7.03 6.80 23.72
CA VAL A 153 -7.86 7.61 24.62
C VAL A 153 -8.92 6.71 25.23
N GLN A 154 -9.08 6.81 26.55
CA GLN A 154 -10.11 6.07 27.27
C GLN A 154 -11.47 6.73 27.14
N TYR A 155 -12.46 5.90 26.85
CA TYR A 155 -13.86 6.27 26.74
C TYR A 155 -14.71 5.35 27.62
N ARG A 156 -15.76 5.92 28.20
CA ARG A 156 -16.79 5.17 28.93
C ARG A 156 -18.01 5.02 28.04
N VAL A 157 -18.57 3.81 27.99
CA VAL A 157 -19.79 3.52 27.23
C VAL A 157 -21.00 4.08 27.98
N ILE A 158 -21.75 4.97 27.34
CA ILE A 158 -22.96 5.58 27.89
C ILE A 158 -24.24 4.93 27.33
N GLU A 159 -24.14 4.25 26.19
CA GLU A 159 -25.28 3.63 25.50
C GLU A 159 -24.88 2.29 24.86
N ASP A 160 -25.75 1.29 24.96
CA ASP A 160 -25.52 -0.03 24.39
C ASP A 160 -25.47 -0.01 22.86
N TYR A 161 -24.59 -0.82 22.27
CA TYR A 161 -24.51 -0.97 20.82
C TYR A 161 -24.32 -2.44 20.46
N SER A 162 -25.16 -2.95 19.55
CA SER A 162 -25.20 -4.37 19.19
C SER A 162 -24.03 -4.85 18.33
N GLY A 163 -23.22 -3.93 17.77
CA GLY A 163 -22.24 -4.27 16.73
C GLY A 163 -22.84 -4.30 15.31
N ALA A 164 -24.05 -3.78 15.10
CA ALA A 164 -24.68 -3.76 13.78
C ALA A 164 -23.90 -2.86 12.79
N CYS A 165 -23.62 -3.36 11.58
CA CYS A 165 -22.92 -2.59 10.54
C CYS A 165 -23.58 -1.25 10.21
N CYS A 166 -24.91 -1.19 10.30
CA CYS A 166 -25.72 -0.04 9.94
C CYS A 166 -26.68 0.37 11.08
N PRO A 167 -26.21 1.15 12.07
CA PRO A 167 -27.00 1.50 13.25
C PRO A 167 -27.95 2.67 12.98
N LEU A 168 -29.10 2.39 12.36
CA LEU A 168 -30.17 3.38 12.14
C LEU A 168 -30.63 4.02 13.46
N ASN A 169 -30.65 3.25 14.54
CA ASN A 169 -31.02 3.70 15.89
C ASN A 169 -30.00 4.67 16.52
N LYS A 170 -28.77 4.77 15.98
CA LYS A 170 -27.72 5.68 16.49
C LYS A 170 -27.60 6.96 15.67
N GLY A 171 -28.63 7.27 14.88
CA GLY A 171 -28.76 8.51 14.12
C GLY A 171 -28.46 8.35 12.64
N ILE A 172 -29.20 9.12 11.83
CA ILE A 172 -29.14 9.11 10.37
C ILE A 172 -27.72 9.41 9.85
N LYS A 173 -27.02 10.35 10.50
CA LYS A 173 -25.64 10.73 10.12
C LYS A 173 -24.64 9.59 10.37
N THR A 174 -24.78 8.87 11.47
CA THR A 174 -23.95 7.69 11.79
C THR A 174 -24.15 6.59 10.76
N PHE A 175 -25.40 6.36 10.35
CA PHE A 175 -25.76 5.38 9.32
C PHE A 175 -25.10 5.69 7.96
N PHE A 176 -25.27 6.90 7.43
CA PHE A 176 -24.70 7.29 6.12
C PHE A 176 -23.17 7.39 6.12
N THR A 177 -22.54 7.45 7.29
CA THR A 177 -21.07 7.52 7.42
C THR A 177 -20.48 6.22 7.94
N SER A 178 -21.21 5.11 7.86
CA SER A 178 -20.72 3.80 8.28
C SER A 178 -19.42 3.44 7.53
N PRO A 179 -18.32 3.11 8.24
CA PRO A 179 -17.08 2.71 7.59
C PRO A 179 -17.28 1.46 6.74
N CYS A 180 -17.13 1.57 5.42
CA CYS A 180 -17.17 0.44 4.48
C CYS A 180 -15.83 -0.31 4.43
N THR A 181 -15.31 -0.68 5.61
CA THR A 181 -14.06 -1.42 5.79
C THR A 181 -14.38 -2.84 6.24
N GLU A 182 -13.54 -3.82 5.89
CA GLU A 182 -13.64 -5.21 6.40
C GLU A 182 -13.37 -5.32 7.93
N GLU A 183 -12.97 -4.22 8.57
CA GLU A 183 -12.71 -4.16 10.00
C GLU A 183 -14.00 -4.40 10.83
N PRO A 184 -13.94 -5.23 11.89
CA PRO A 184 -15.12 -5.67 12.64
C PRO A 184 -15.84 -4.53 13.38
N ARG A 185 -17.10 -4.78 13.75
CA ARG A 185 -17.87 -3.94 14.68
C ARG A 185 -17.84 -4.54 16.08
N ILE A 186 -17.70 -3.68 17.09
CA ILE A 186 -17.62 -4.12 18.48
C ILE A 186 -18.96 -3.89 19.18
N ARG A 187 -19.42 -4.91 19.92
CA ARG A 187 -20.60 -4.79 20.78
C ARG A 187 -20.23 -4.06 22.06
N LEU A 188 -21.02 -3.06 22.44
CA LEU A 188 -20.81 -2.25 23.64
C LEU A 188 -21.95 -2.48 24.64
N GLN A 189 -21.60 -2.56 25.92
CA GLN A 189 -22.54 -2.49 27.03
C GLN A 189 -22.25 -1.26 27.89
N LYS A 190 -23.32 -0.62 28.37
CA LYS A 190 -23.25 0.59 29.18
C LYS A 190 -22.45 0.35 30.46
N GLY A 191 -21.55 1.29 30.76
CA GLY A 191 -20.63 1.21 31.91
C GLY A 191 -19.26 0.61 31.59
N GLU A 192 -19.08 -0.02 30.44
CA GLU A 192 -17.78 -0.56 30.02
C GLU A 192 -16.79 0.54 29.61
N PHE A 193 -15.49 0.20 29.64
CA PHE A 193 -14.43 1.08 29.16
C PHE A 193 -13.79 0.58 27.87
N ILE A 194 -13.44 1.53 27.00
CA ILE A 194 -12.86 1.27 25.68
C ILE A 194 -11.67 2.21 25.46
N LEU A 195 -10.60 1.70 24.88
CA LEU A 195 -9.47 2.47 24.40
C LEU A 195 -9.61 2.73 22.91
N ALA A 196 -9.94 3.96 22.53
CA ALA A 196 -10.03 4.36 21.13
C ALA A 196 -8.67 4.77 20.58
N THR A 197 -8.33 4.30 19.38
CA THR A 197 -7.05 4.58 18.69
C THR A 197 -7.23 5.30 17.35
N ARG A 198 -8.41 5.22 16.72
CA ARG A 198 -8.73 5.98 15.51
C ARG A 198 -10.10 6.60 15.64
N GLY A 199 -10.26 7.80 15.07
CA GLY A 199 -11.54 8.50 15.05
C GLY A 199 -11.88 9.03 13.67
N LEU A 200 -13.10 8.77 13.24
CA LEU A 200 -13.81 9.49 12.20
C LEU A 200 -14.83 10.43 12.89
N ARG A 201 -15.55 11.22 12.08
CA ARG A 201 -16.49 12.21 12.61
C ARG A 201 -17.56 11.60 13.54
N TYR A 202 -18.17 10.48 13.14
CA TYR A 202 -19.25 9.81 13.86
C TYR A 202 -18.90 8.40 14.36
N TRP A 203 -17.70 7.92 14.06
CA TRP A 203 -17.26 6.55 14.34
C TRP A 203 -15.89 6.56 15.00
N LEU A 204 -15.70 5.68 15.97
CA LEU A 204 -14.43 5.45 16.64
C LEU A 204 -14.04 3.99 16.48
N TYR A 205 -12.73 3.72 16.44
CA TYR A 205 -12.17 2.38 16.42
C TYR A 205 -11.30 2.17 17.65
N GLY A 206 -11.51 1.07 18.35
CA GLY A 206 -10.83 0.83 19.62
C GLY A 206 -10.92 -0.61 20.09
N ASP A 207 -10.30 -0.81 21.24
CA ASP A 207 -10.19 -2.09 21.94
C ASP A 207 -10.98 -1.99 23.25
N LYS A 208 -11.77 -3.03 23.56
CA LYS A 208 -12.44 -3.11 24.87
C LYS A 208 -11.42 -3.39 25.98
N ILE A 209 -11.54 -2.70 27.10
CA ILE A 209 -10.79 -3.05 28.31
C ILE A 209 -11.49 -4.25 28.93
N LEU A 210 -10.79 -5.39 28.96
CA LEU A 210 -11.25 -6.59 29.66
C LEU A 210 -10.52 -6.59 31.01
N ASP A 211 -11.24 -6.83 32.10
CA ASP A 211 -10.59 -7.03 33.40
C ASP A 211 -9.65 -8.25 33.32
N ASP A 212 -8.46 -8.10 33.92
CA ASP A 212 -7.30 -8.98 33.83
C ASP A 212 -7.54 -10.44 34.29
N ALA A 213 -8.76 -10.80 34.69
CA ALA A 213 -9.16 -12.16 35.03
C ALA A 213 -9.40 -13.07 33.80
N SER A 214 -9.39 -12.53 32.58
CA SER A 214 -9.56 -13.31 31.35
C SER A 214 -8.23 -13.73 30.74
N VAL A 215 -7.66 -14.79 31.32
CA VAL A 215 -6.86 -15.87 30.71
C VAL A 215 -6.05 -15.53 29.46
N GLU A 216 -4.73 -15.69 29.55
CA GLU A 216 -3.78 -15.77 28.43
C GLU A 216 -4.38 -16.60 27.27
N GLY A 217 -4.88 -15.93 26.23
CA GLY A 217 -5.50 -16.58 25.08
C GLY A 217 -6.80 -15.95 24.57
N VAL A 218 -7.46 -15.07 25.33
CA VAL A 218 -8.64 -14.35 24.82
C VAL A 218 -8.21 -13.30 23.79
N SER A 219 -8.64 -13.49 22.54
CA SER A 219 -8.41 -12.54 21.46
C SER A 219 -8.98 -11.17 21.83
N ARG A 220 -8.14 -10.13 21.77
CA ARG A 220 -8.55 -8.74 22.00
C ARG A 220 -9.78 -8.41 21.17
N ILE A 221 -10.84 -7.91 21.82
CA ILE A 221 -12.06 -7.52 21.12
C ILE A 221 -11.85 -6.10 20.59
N ARG A 222 -11.75 -5.99 19.27
CA ARG A 222 -11.52 -4.73 18.55
C ARG A 222 -12.65 -4.46 17.59
N GLY A 223 -12.94 -3.20 17.34
CA GLY A 223 -13.84 -2.85 16.26
C GLY A 223 -14.25 -1.40 16.23
N TRP A 224 -15.04 -1.08 15.20
CA TRP A 224 -15.70 0.21 15.08
C TRP A 224 -16.97 0.27 15.91
N PHE A 225 -17.22 1.45 16.45
CA PHE A 225 -18.44 1.78 17.17
C PHE A 225 -18.84 3.25 16.96
N PRO A 226 -20.13 3.59 17.09
CA PRO A 226 -20.60 4.97 17.00
C PRO A 226 -20.04 5.84 18.11
N ARG A 227 -19.62 7.05 17.76
CA ARG A 227 -19.05 8.03 18.70
C ARG A 227 -20.07 8.52 19.74
N ASN A 228 -21.35 8.55 19.41
CA ASN A 228 -22.41 8.95 20.34
C ASN A 228 -22.71 7.93 21.44
N CYS A 229 -22.24 6.69 21.30
CA CYS A 229 -22.42 5.65 22.32
C CYS A 229 -21.39 5.77 23.46
N VAL A 230 -20.42 6.67 23.33
CA VAL A 230 -19.32 6.81 24.29
C VAL A 230 -19.08 8.26 24.68
N GLU A 231 -18.57 8.43 25.89
CA GLU A 231 -18.12 9.71 26.43
C GLU A 231 -16.63 9.62 26.76
N LYS A 232 -15.86 10.66 26.44
CA LYS A 232 -14.43 10.69 26.73
C LYS A 232 -14.24 10.77 28.25
N CYS A 233 -13.45 9.88 28.83
CA CYS A 233 -13.09 10.00 30.24
C CYS A 233 -12.26 11.29 30.43
N PRO A 234 -12.51 12.08 31.48
CA PRO A 234 -11.57 13.12 31.89
C PRO A 234 -10.19 12.48 32.03
N CYS A 235 -9.15 13.11 31.51
CA CYS A 235 -7.80 12.65 31.81
C CYS A 235 -7.57 12.91 33.30
N ASP A 236 -7.51 11.87 34.13
CA ASP A 236 -7.06 11.99 35.50
C ASP A 236 -5.58 12.40 35.44
N ALA A 237 -5.30 13.69 35.61
CA ALA A 237 -3.95 14.26 35.66
C ALA A 237 -3.26 13.99 37.01
N GLU A 238 -3.66 12.94 37.72
CA GLU A 238 -3.24 12.66 39.09
C GLU A 238 -2.73 11.21 39.22
N THR A 239 -1.61 10.87 38.58
CA THR A 239 -0.80 9.73 39.02
C THR A 239 0.70 9.87 38.74
N ASP A 240 1.20 11.09 38.53
CA ASP A 240 2.65 11.40 38.48
C ASP A 240 3.13 12.18 39.72
N GLN A 241 2.56 11.89 40.90
CA GLN A 241 3.24 12.24 42.15
C GLN A 241 4.21 11.12 42.49
N ALA A 242 5.48 11.32 42.09
CA ALA A 242 6.60 10.59 42.64
C ALA A 242 6.54 10.58 44.17
N PRO A 243 6.91 9.49 44.86
CA PRO A 243 6.98 9.50 46.31
C PRO A 243 8.06 10.49 46.73
N GLU A 244 7.67 11.58 47.39
CA GLU A 244 8.60 12.47 48.10
C GLU A 244 9.38 11.62 49.12
N GLY A 245 10.66 11.42 48.82
CA GLY A 245 11.59 10.74 49.70
C GLY A 245 11.65 11.46 51.06
N GLU A 246 11.51 10.67 52.11
CA GLU A 246 11.70 11.06 53.50
C GLU A 246 12.95 11.93 53.69
N LYS A 247 12.74 13.14 54.21
CA LYS A 247 13.81 13.92 54.84
C LYS A 247 14.35 13.13 56.03
N LYS A 248 15.52 12.50 55.88
CA LYS A 248 16.35 12.10 57.01
C LYS A 248 16.91 13.34 57.67
N ASN A 249 16.35 13.68 58.83
CA ASN A 249 17.07 14.40 59.87
C ASN A 249 18.26 13.54 60.33
N ARG A 250 19.49 13.97 60.05
CA ARG A 250 20.60 13.95 61.02
C ARG A 250 21.78 14.79 60.52
#